data_AF-A0A7J2RAQ6-F1
#
_entry.id   AF-A0A7J2RAQ6-F1
#
_cell.length_a   1.000
_cell.length_b   1.000
_cell.length_c   1.000
_cell.angle_alpha   90.00
_cell.angle_beta   90.00
_cell.angle_gamma   90.00
#
_symmetry.space_group_name_H-M   'P 1'
#
loop_
_entity.id
_entity.type
_entity.pdbx_description
1 polymer ?
#
loop_
_entity_poly.entity_id
_entity_poly.type
_entity_poly.pdbx_seq_one_letter_code
_entity_poly.pdbx_strand_id
1 'polypeptide(L)'
;MEKKPIVFSISILITMVIALFLSFSSVWQFIIIAGIVAGILNKTMKRGALSGAAGVGTFWLIYMLHGVITKNSYPLLDQIGTLLIGTGYGWLIFLLILLMGISYGALGGAIGSGAMILIKPRLKKYLERIKTFEENSNFD
;
A
#
# COMPACT_ATOMS: atom_id res chain seq x y z
N MET A 1 -23.32 -4.77 -13.68
CA MET A 1 -22.72 -5.84 -12.86
C MET A 1 -21.43 -5.35 -12.23
N GLU A 2 -21.21 -5.67 -10.96
CA GLU A 2 -20.19 -5.06 -10.10
C GLU A 2 -18.75 -5.34 -10.58
N LYS A 3 -18.05 -4.32 -11.12
CA LYS A 3 -16.59 -4.34 -11.35
C LYS A 3 -15.76 -4.35 -10.04
N LYS A 4 -16.36 -4.79 -8.93
CA LYS A 4 -15.81 -4.78 -7.57
C LYS A 4 -14.55 -5.64 -7.38
N PRO A 5 -14.39 -6.84 -7.98
CA PRO A 5 -13.17 -7.64 -7.80
C PRO A 5 -12.02 -7.14 -8.68
N ILE A 6 -12.30 -6.67 -9.89
CA ILE A 6 -11.28 -6.21 -10.85
C ILE A 6 -10.53 -4.99 -10.30
N VAL A 7 -11.25 -4.00 -9.74
CA VAL A 7 -10.62 -2.81 -9.16
C VAL A 7 -9.72 -3.17 -7.97
N PHE A 8 -10.13 -4.15 -7.17
CA PHE A 8 -9.33 -4.63 -6.04
C PHE A 8 -8.02 -5.27 -6.53
N SER A 9 -8.07 -6.20 -7.49
CA SER A 9 -6.87 -6.82 -8.07
C SER A 9 -5.95 -5.79 -8.76
N ILE A 10 -6.52 -4.84 -9.50
CA ILE A 10 -5.74 -3.76 -10.13
C ILE A 10 -5.06 -2.89 -9.07
N SER A 11 -5.75 -2.54 -7.98
CA SER A 11 -5.12 -1.76 -6.91
C SER A 11 -3.93 -2.48 -6.27
N ILE A 12 -3.98 -3.81 -6.10
CA ILE A 12 -2.84 -4.61 -5.61
C ILE A 12 -1.67 -4.49 -6.59
N LEU A 13 -1.91 -4.69 -7.89
CA LEU A 13 -0.87 -4.60 -8.93
C LEU A 13 -0.22 -3.21 -8.97
N ILE A 14 -1.03 -2.15 -8.97
CA ILE A 14 -0.54 -0.76 -8.95
C ILE A 14 0.30 -0.52 -7.69
N THR A 15 -0.17 -1.00 -6.54
CA THR A 15 0.54 -0.85 -5.26
C THR A 15 1.89 -1.55 -5.29
N MET A 16 1.97 -2.76 -5.85
CA MET A 16 3.24 -3.48 -6.01
C MET A 16 4.23 -2.69 -6.88
N VAL A 17 3.77 -2.13 -8.00
CA VAL A 17 4.64 -1.35 -8.90
C VAL A 17 5.13 -0.08 -8.21
N ILE A 18 4.24 0.65 -7.53
CA ILE A 18 4.63 1.85 -6.78
C ILE A 18 5.59 1.51 -5.63
N ALA A 19 5.33 0.44 -4.89
CA ALA A 19 6.21 -0.03 -3.83
C ALA A 19 7.61 -0.36 -4.36
N LEU A 20 7.70 -1.02 -5.53
CA LEU A 20 8.96 -1.29 -6.20
C LEU A 20 9.74 -0.01 -6.54
N PHE A 21 9.08 0.99 -7.12
CA PHE A 21 9.73 2.28 -7.40
C PHE A 21 10.18 2.99 -6.13
N LEU A 22 9.36 3.00 -5.08
CA LEU A 22 9.68 3.66 -3.82
C LEU A 22 10.79 2.96 -3.03
N SER A 23 10.96 1.65 -3.19
CA SER A 23 12.05 0.91 -2.56
C SER A 23 13.42 1.16 -3.16
N PHE A 24 13.52 1.83 -4.31
CA PHE A 24 14.81 2.38 -4.76
C PHE A 24 15.26 3.56 -3.90
N SER A 25 14.36 4.21 -3.16
CA SER A 25 14.75 5.22 -2.19
C SER A 25 15.32 4.55 -0.93
N SER A 26 16.33 5.18 -0.32
CA SER A 26 16.90 4.71 0.95
C SER A 26 15.91 4.80 2.13
N VAL A 27 14.75 5.42 1.94
CA VAL A 27 13.72 5.64 2.97
C VAL A 27 12.60 4.61 2.79
N TRP A 28 12.73 3.48 3.49
CA TRP A 28 11.78 2.37 3.37
C TRP A 28 10.36 2.72 3.84
N GLN A 29 10.20 3.72 4.72
CA GLN A 29 8.90 4.18 5.23
C GLN A 29 8.01 4.78 4.14
N PHE A 30 8.58 5.23 3.01
CA PHE A 30 7.81 5.75 1.88
C PHE A 30 6.85 4.73 1.28
N ILE A 31 7.01 3.44 1.59
CA ILE A 31 6.07 2.40 1.17
C ILE A 31 4.64 2.62 1.67
N ILE A 32 4.45 3.45 2.71
CA ILE A 32 3.13 3.89 3.15
C ILE A 32 2.38 4.64 2.04
N ILE A 33 3.09 5.37 1.17
CA ILE A 33 2.52 6.09 0.03
C ILE A 33 1.91 5.09 -0.96
N ALA A 34 2.58 3.97 -1.24
CA ALA A 34 2.02 2.89 -2.06
C ALA A 34 0.71 2.37 -1.44
N GLY A 35 0.69 2.16 -0.12
CA GLY A 35 -0.52 1.81 0.61
C GLY A 35 -1.63 2.86 0.45
N ILE A 36 -1.31 4.15 0.59
CA ILE A 36 -2.28 5.26 0.42
C ILE A 36 -2.91 5.21 -0.97
N VAL A 37 -2.11 5.01 -2.03
CA VAL A 37 -2.61 4.90 -3.39
C VAL A 37 -3.56 3.70 -3.53
N ALA A 38 -3.22 2.54 -2.95
CA ALA A 38 -4.11 1.38 -2.89
C ALA A 38 -5.48 1.73 -2.26
N GLY A 39 -5.43 2.51 -1.18
CA GLY A 39 -6.59 3.00 -0.45
C GLY A 39 -7.48 3.93 -1.27
N ILE A 40 -6.90 4.89 -1.99
CA ILE A 40 -7.63 5.86 -2.81
C ILE A 40 -8.48 5.16 -3.89
N LEU A 41 -7.95 4.07 -4.46
CA LEU A 41 -8.63 3.29 -5.50
C LEU A 41 -9.81 2.46 -4.96
N ASN A 42 -9.87 2.23 -3.64
CA ASN A 42 -10.87 1.40 -3.00
C ASN A 42 -11.95 2.22 -2.26
N LYS A 43 -13.21 1.82 -2.41
CA LYS A 43 -14.37 2.56 -1.84
C LYS A 43 -14.59 2.32 -0.35
N THR A 44 -14.01 1.27 0.21
CA THR A 44 -14.22 0.88 1.61
C THR A 44 -12.89 0.74 2.32
N MET A 45 -12.81 1.20 3.57
CA MET A 45 -11.57 1.13 4.37
C MET A 45 -11.04 -0.29 4.49
N LYS A 46 -11.92 -1.28 4.69
CA LYS A 46 -11.54 -2.70 4.74
C LYS A 46 -10.82 -3.16 3.48
N ARG A 47 -11.33 -2.79 2.29
CA ARG A 47 -10.71 -3.16 1.01
C ARG A 47 -9.44 -2.36 0.74
N GLY A 48 -9.41 -1.09 1.09
CA GLY A 48 -8.19 -0.27 1.03
C GLY A 48 -7.06 -0.90 1.84
N ALA A 49 -7.32 -1.19 3.11
CA ALA A 49 -6.36 -1.84 4.00
C ALA A 49 -5.90 -3.20 3.45
N LEU A 50 -6.83 -4.07 3.04
CA LEU A 50 -6.48 -5.38 2.47
C LEU A 50 -5.67 -5.26 1.18
N SER A 51 -6.03 -4.34 0.28
CA SER A 51 -5.31 -4.14 -0.99
C SER A 51 -3.90 -3.59 -0.77
N GLY A 52 -3.75 -2.64 0.16
CA GLY A 52 -2.45 -2.09 0.53
C GLY A 52 -1.57 -3.12 1.23
N ALA A 53 -2.14 -3.88 2.18
CA ALA A 53 -1.46 -4.98 2.86
C ALA A 53 -0.98 -6.05 1.87
N ALA A 54 -1.85 -6.50 0.97
CA ALA A 54 -1.50 -7.50 -0.03
C ALA A 54 -0.46 -6.97 -1.03
N GLY A 55 -0.61 -5.75 -1.54
CA GLY A 55 0.34 -5.18 -2.50
C GLY A 55 1.72 -4.97 -1.90
N VAL A 56 1.81 -4.26 -0.77
CA VAL A 56 3.09 -4.00 -0.10
C VAL A 56 3.70 -5.29 0.45
N GLY A 57 2.90 -6.14 1.08
CA GLY A 57 3.35 -7.41 1.65
C GLY A 57 3.89 -8.37 0.58
N THR A 58 3.20 -8.52 -0.54
CA THR A 58 3.66 -9.37 -1.65
C THR A 58 4.97 -8.83 -2.23
N PHE A 59 5.06 -7.52 -2.43
CA PHE A 59 6.29 -6.90 -2.91
C PHE A 59 7.46 -7.12 -1.92
N TRP A 60 7.26 -6.90 -0.62
CA TRP A 60 8.30 -7.14 0.40
C TRP A 60 8.72 -8.60 0.48
N LEU A 61 7.77 -9.52 0.37
CA LEU A 61 8.08 -10.94 0.34
C LEU A 61 9.01 -11.27 -0.83
N ILE A 62 8.68 -10.81 -2.04
CA ILE A 62 9.51 -11.02 -3.23
C ILE A 62 10.88 -10.37 -3.07
N TYR A 63 10.91 -9.11 -2.62
CA TYR A 63 12.14 -8.35 -2.42
C TYR A 63 13.09 -9.03 -1.42
N MET A 64 12.55 -9.50 -0.30
CA MET A 64 13.31 -10.18 0.75
C MET A 64 13.81 -11.55 0.29
N LEU A 65 12.96 -12.35 -0.37
CA LEU A 65 13.37 -13.64 -0.96
C LEU A 65 14.48 -13.45 -1.99
N HIS A 66 14.34 -12.44 -2.86
CA HIS A 66 15.38 -12.10 -3.82
C HIS A 66 16.70 -11.73 -3.13
N GLY A 67 16.66 -10.96 -2.04
CA GLY A 67 17.84 -10.62 -1.23
C GLY A 67 18.50 -11.84 -0.59
N VAL A 68 17.70 -12.77 -0.04
CA VAL A 68 18.22 -14.03 0.53
C VAL A 68 18.90 -14.88 -0.54
N ILE A 69 18.29 -15.04 -1.71
CA ILE A 69 18.81 -15.91 -2.77
C ILE A 69 20.04 -15.30 -3.46
N THR A 70 20.02 -14.01 -3.78
CA THR A 70 21.06 -13.39 -4.62
C THR A 70 22.21 -12.77 -3.82
N LYS A 71 21.93 -12.24 -2.63
CA LYS A 71 22.91 -11.52 -1.81
C LYS A 71 23.29 -12.29 -0.55
N ASN A 72 22.73 -13.49 -0.35
CA ASN A 72 22.92 -14.30 0.84
C ASN A 72 22.72 -13.47 2.13
N SER A 73 21.63 -12.70 2.21
CA SER A 73 21.36 -11.82 3.35
C SER A 73 20.94 -12.56 4.63
N TYR A 74 20.65 -13.86 4.54
CA TYR A 74 20.12 -14.65 5.67
C TYR A 74 21.07 -14.72 6.89
N PRO A 75 22.39 -14.94 6.74
CA PRO A 75 23.32 -14.92 7.87
C PRO A 75 23.31 -13.59 8.64
N LEU A 76 23.06 -12.48 7.95
CA LEU A 76 22.97 -11.16 8.60
C LEU A 76 21.70 -11.03 9.44
N LEU A 77 20.58 -11.58 8.95
CA LEU A 77 19.35 -11.69 9.73
C LEU A 77 19.54 -12.63 10.93
N ASP A 78 20.30 -13.72 10.77
CA ASP A 78 20.58 -14.67 11.84
C ASP A 78 21.53 -14.11 12.90
N GLN A 79 22.50 -13.26 12.53
CA GLN A 79 23.31 -12.51 13.49
C GLN A 79 22.47 -11.58 14.36
N ILE A 80 21.52 -10.86 13.74
CA ILE A 80 20.56 -10.03 14.49
C ILE A 80 19.67 -10.90 15.37
N GLY A 81 19.17 -12.02 14.85
CA GLY A 81 18.38 -13.00 15.61
C GLY A 81 19.16 -13.57 16.80
N THR A 82 20.45 -13.83 16.63
CA THR A 82 21.37 -14.33 17.67
C THR A 82 21.53 -13.36 18.82
N LEU A 83 21.65 -12.06 18.51
CA LEU A 83 21.75 -11.02 19.54
C LEU A 83 20.47 -10.85 20.35
N LEU A 84 19.31 -11.08 19.75
CA LEU A 84 18.01 -10.81 20.39
C LEU A 84 17.42 -12.03 21.11
N ILE A 85 17.55 -13.23 20.52
CA ILE A 85 16.79 -14.42 20.91
C ILE A 85 17.69 -15.67 20.96
N GLY A 86 18.65 -15.79 20.03
CA GLY A 86 19.58 -16.92 19.95
C GLY A 86 19.87 -17.37 18.51
N THR A 87 20.71 -18.39 18.36
CA THR A 87 21.15 -18.88 17.04
C THR A 87 20.02 -19.59 16.29
N GLY A 88 19.93 -19.39 14.97
CA GLY A 88 18.93 -20.04 14.11
C GLY A 88 17.56 -19.36 14.09
N TYR A 89 17.42 -18.17 14.69
CA TYR A 89 16.18 -17.38 14.71
C TYR A 89 16.15 -16.24 13.67
N GLY A 90 17.05 -16.22 12.69
CA GLY A 90 17.02 -15.22 11.60
C GLY A 90 15.71 -15.17 10.82
N TRP A 91 14.99 -16.29 10.73
CA TRP A 91 13.65 -16.36 10.12
C TRP A 91 12.60 -15.55 10.89
N LEU A 92 12.76 -15.36 12.20
CA LEU A 92 11.83 -14.57 13.01
C LEU A 92 12.00 -13.08 12.70
N ILE A 93 13.25 -12.63 12.52
CA ILE A 93 13.56 -11.26 12.09
C ILE A 93 12.97 -11.01 10.69
N PHE A 94 13.12 -11.98 9.78
CA PHE A 94 12.47 -11.94 8.47
C PHE A 94 10.95 -11.76 8.59
N LEU A 95 10.30 -12.55 9.45
CA LEU A 95 8.86 -12.49 9.66
C LEU A 95 8.43 -11.13 10.24
N LEU A 96 9.18 -10.59 11.20
CA LEU A 96 8.91 -9.27 11.79
C LEU A 96 9.00 -8.15 10.76
N ILE A 97 10.03 -8.17 9.91
CA ILE A 97 10.16 -7.24 8.80
C ILE A 97 8.95 -7.39 7.87
N LEU A 98 8.61 -8.60 7.42
CA LEU A 98 7.45 -8.81 6.56
C LEU A 98 6.14 -8.27 7.18
N LEU A 99 5.93 -8.53 8.47
CA LEU A 99 4.77 -8.04 9.21
C LEU A 99 4.72 -6.52 9.26
N MET A 100 5.87 -5.86 9.45
CA MET A 100 5.97 -4.40 9.38
C MET A 100 5.53 -3.89 8.01
N GLY A 101 6.04 -4.45 6.92
CA GLY A 101 5.65 -4.06 5.56
C GLY A 101 4.14 -4.20 5.32
N ILE A 102 3.56 -5.35 5.70
CA ILE A 102 2.12 -5.60 5.63
C ILE A 102 1.34 -4.56 6.43
N SER A 103 1.81 -4.23 7.64
CA SER A 103 1.18 -3.25 8.53
C SER A 103 1.20 -1.84 7.93
N TYR A 104 2.32 -1.40 7.37
CA TYR A 104 2.40 -0.11 6.67
C TYR A 104 1.52 -0.06 5.43
N GLY A 105 1.47 -1.16 4.65
CA GLY A 105 0.55 -1.28 3.53
C GLY A 105 -0.92 -1.18 3.96
N ALA A 106 -1.28 -1.87 5.04
CA ALA A 106 -2.63 -1.83 5.60
C ALA A 106 -3.00 -0.43 6.13
N LEU A 107 -2.11 0.20 6.89
CA LEU A 107 -2.29 1.54 7.43
C LEU A 107 -2.43 2.57 6.32
N GLY A 108 -1.52 2.56 5.33
CA GLY A 108 -1.60 3.42 4.16
C GLY A 108 -2.93 3.22 3.42
N GLY A 109 -3.32 1.96 3.18
CA GLY A 109 -4.59 1.61 2.52
C GLY A 109 -5.82 2.11 3.27
N ALA A 110 -5.82 1.99 4.60
CA ALA A 110 -6.89 2.51 5.45
C ALA A 110 -6.97 4.05 5.38
N ILE A 111 -5.82 4.74 5.46
CA ILE A 111 -5.71 6.20 5.37
C ILE A 111 -6.23 6.68 4.01
N GLY A 112 -5.76 6.09 2.91
CA GLY A 112 -6.15 6.49 1.56
C GLY A 112 -7.65 6.31 1.30
N SER A 113 -8.22 5.16 1.69
CA SER A 113 -9.66 4.94 1.58
C SER A 113 -10.46 5.87 2.50
N GLY A 114 -10.00 6.08 3.74
CA GLY A 114 -10.64 6.97 4.71
C GLY A 114 -10.69 8.41 4.21
N ALA A 115 -9.57 8.92 3.69
CA ALA A 115 -9.51 10.25 3.08
C ALA A 115 -10.49 10.38 1.90
N MET A 116 -10.53 9.39 1.00
CA MET A 116 -11.42 9.43 -0.16
C MET A 116 -12.90 9.42 0.23
N ILE A 117 -13.27 8.69 1.28
CA ILE A 117 -14.64 8.67 1.82
C ILE A 117 -15.06 10.07 2.30
N LEU A 118 -14.15 10.81 2.93
CA LEU A 118 -14.43 12.17 3.43
C LEU A 118 -14.44 13.23 2.31
N ILE A 119 -13.58 13.07 1.30
CA ILE A 119 -13.42 14.04 0.21
C ILE A 119 -14.55 13.92 -0.82
N LYS A 120 -14.97 12.69 -1.13
CA LYS A 120 -15.90 12.43 -2.23
C LYS A 120 -17.24 13.18 -2.16
N PRO A 121 -17.92 13.31 -1.00
CA PRO A 121 -19.15 14.11 -0.89
C PRO A 121 -18.90 15.60 -1.17
N ARG A 122 -17.78 16.14 -0.68
CA ARG A 122 -17.41 17.55 -0.90
C ARG A 122 -17.09 17.83 -2.36
N LEU A 123 -16.33 16.93 -2.98
CA LEU A 123 -15.97 17.03 -4.39
C LEU A 123 -17.22 16.98 -5.29
N LYS A 124 -18.17 16.08 -4.99
CA LYS A 124 -19.43 15.99 -5.74
C LYS A 124 -20.22 17.31 -5.66
N LYS A 125 -20.37 17.89 -4.47
CA LYS A 125 -21.08 19.17 -4.27
C LYS A 125 -20.38 20.35 -4.97
N TYR A 126 -19.06 20.30 -5.11
CA TYR A 126 -18.30 21.33 -5.82
C TYR A 126 -18.49 21.21 -7.34
N LEU A 127 -18.40 19.98 -7.88
CA LEU A 127 -18.61 19.72 -9.31
C LEU A 127 -20.05 20.03 -9.76
N GLU A 128 -21.05 19.72 -8.93
CA GLU A 128 -22.44 20.08 -9.22
C GLU A 128 -22.62 21.61 -9.32
N ARG A 129 -21.99 22.39 -8.42
CA ARG A 129 -22.04 23.85 -8.49
C ARG A 129 -21.41 24.43 -9.74
N ILE A 130 -20.26 23.88 -10.18
CA ILE A 130 -19.61 24.31 -11.43
C ILE A 130 -20.54 24.05 -12.61
N LYS A 131 -21.14 22.86 -12.66
CA LYS A 131 -22.05 22.49 -13.76
C LYS A 131 -23.28 23.40 -13.84
N THR A 132 -23.89 23.74 -12.70
CA THR A 132 -25.01 24.70 -12.65
C THR A 132 -24.59 26.10 -13.11
N PHE A 133 -23.37 26.52 -12.78
CA PHE A 133 -22.84 27.81 -13.23
C PHE A 133 -22.61 27.86 -14.75
N GLU A 134 -21.99 26.82 -15.31
CA GLU A 134 -21.81 26.68 -16.77
C GLU A 134 -23.14 26.65 -17.51
N GLU A 135 -24.14 25.94 -16.99
CA GLU A 135 -25.47 25.86 -17.60
C GLU A 135 -26.13 27.24 -17.62
N ASN A 136 -26.12 27.97 -16.50
CA ASN A 136 -26.68 29.33 -16.44
C ASN A 136 -25.93 30.34 -17.34
N SER A 137 -24.62 30.20 -17.51
CA SER A 137 -23.82 31.10 -18.38
C SER A 137 -24.02 30.89 -19.88
N ASN A 138 -24.63 29.76 -20.30
CA ASN A 138 -24.93 29.48 -21.71
C ASN A 138 -26.34 29.96 -22.13
N PHE A 139 -27.13 30.50 -21.20
CA PHE A 139 -28.48 31.04 -21.47
C PHE A 139 -28.52 32.58 -21.56
N ASP A 140 -27.40 33.26 -21.32
CA ASP A 140 -27.21 34.71 -21.52
C ASP A 140 -26.49 35.00 -22.85
#